data_AF-A0A7Y9BH49-F1
#
_entry.id   AF-A0A7Y9BH49-F1
#
_cell.length_a   1.000
_cell.length_b   1.000
_cell.length_c   1.000
_cell.angle_alpha   90.00
_cell.angle_beta   90.00
_cell.angle_gamma   90.00
#
_symmetry.space_group_name_H-M   'P 1'
#
loop_
_entity.id
_entity.type
_entity.pdbx_description
1 polymer ?
#
loop_
_entity_poly.entity_id
_entity_poly.type
_entity_poly.pdbx_seq_one_letter_code
_entity_poly.pdbx_strand_id
1 'polypeptide(L)'
;MIHYEFLLHRFAKDQGYKNVVHPAARGYIGQIGASEWDLGNKYDLVNSFVKERLTAETEKWYQYFDEKEVYMGSRGNKEFYKTISALESVHVNLPWPRIFEAELEPELELK
;
A
#
# COMPACT_ATOMS: atom_id res chain seq x y z
N MET A 1 -8.00 7.12 -13.88
CA MET A 1 -6.99 7.32 -12.80
C MET A 1 -7.20 6.31 -11.69
N ILE A 2 -8.34 6.37 -10.99
CA ILE A 2 -8.73 5.50 -9.87
C ILE A 2 -8.45 3.99 -10.11
N HIS A 3 -8.57 3.50 -11.34
CA HIS A 3 -8.36 2.08 -11.65
C HIS A 3 -6.94 1.56 -11.37
N TYR A 4 -5.88 2.33 -11.65
CA TYR A 4 -4.49 1.85 -11.47
C TYR A 4 -4.03 1.97 -10.03
N GLU A 5 -4.39 3.06 -9.34
CA GLU A 5 -4.19 3.19 -7.89
C GLU A 5 -4.95 2.12 -7.13
N PHE A 6 -6.20 1.82 -7.52
CA PHE A 6 -6.98 0.73 -6.95
C PHE A 6 -6.32 -0.64 -7.21
N LEU A 7 -5.74 -0.85 -8.40
CA LEU A 7 -5.06 -2.09 -8.72
C LEU A 7 -3.76 -2.25 -7.90
N LEU A 8 -2.96 -1.19 -7.81
CA LEU A 8 -1.76 -1.17 -6.97
C LEU A 8 -2.11 -1.39 -5.49
N HIS A 9 -3.13 -0.68 -4.99
CA HIS A 9 -3.71 -0.87 -3.66
C HIS A 9 -4.08 -2.34 -3.45
N ARG A 10 -4.77 -2.98 -4.40
CA ARG A 10 -5.19 -4.38 -4.28
C ARG A 10 -4.00 -5.32 -4.17
N PHE A 11 -2.98 -5.18 -5.02
CA PHE A 11 -1.78 -6.02 -4.91
C PHE A 11 -1.02 -5.79 -3.61
N ALA A 12 -0.73 -4.54 -3.27
CA ALA A 12 0.03 -4.22 -2.08
C ALA A 12 -0.72 -4.56 -0.77
N LYS A 13 -2.05 -4.39 -0.72
CA LYS A 13 -2.85 -4.76 0.45
C LYS A 13 -3.14 -6.26 0.52
N ASP A 14 -3.69 -6.86 -0.53
CA ASP A 14 -4.11 -8.27 -0.47
C ASP A 14 -2.92 -9.23 -0.47
N GLN A 15 -1.85 -8.92 -1.21
CA GLN A 15 -0.63 -9.74 -1.21
C GLN A 15 0.40 -9.23 -0.21
N GLY A 16 0.76 -7.94 -0.26
CA GLY A 16 1.81 -7.37 0.60
C GLY A 16 1.41 -7.41 2.07
N TYR A 17 0.25 -6.85 2.44
CA TYR A 17 -0.15 -6.83 3.85
C TYR A 17 -0.43 -8.24 4.38
N LYS A 18 -1.34 -9.00 3.77
CA LYS A 18 -1.79 -10.28 4.34
C LYS A 18 -0.69 -11.34 4.40
N ASN A 19 0.18 -11.41 3.40
CA ASN A 19 1.15 -12.50 3.25
C ASN A 19 2.57 -12.13 3.66
N VAL A 20 2.91 -10.84 3.74
CA VAL A 20 4.27 -10.39 4.10
C VAL A 20 4.26 -9.57 5.39
N VAL A 21 3.55 -8.43 5.41
CA VAL A 21 3.64 -7.48 6.52
C VAL A 21 2.94 -8.00 7.77
N HIS A 22 1.75 -8.59 7.65
CA HIS A 22 0.96 -9.09 8.78
C HIS A 22 1.65 -10.25 9.53
N PRO A 23 2.19 -11.31 8.87
CA PRO A 23 3.00 -12.31 9.56
C PRO A 23 4.21 -11.72 10.26
N ALA A 24 4.85 -10.73 9.64
CA ALA A 24 6.03 -10.09 10.21
C ALA A 24 5.68 -9.17 11.39
N ALA A 25 4.54 -8.47 11.34
CA ALA A 25 3.97 -7.71 12.44
C ALA A 25 3.59 -8.62 13.60
N ARG A 26 3.01 -9.80 13.32
CA ARG A 26 2.73 -10.82 14.35
C ARG A 26 4.02 -11.26 15.06
N GLY A 27 5.10 -11.50 14.31
CA GLY A 27 6.40 -11.80 14.89
C GLY A 27 6.93 -10.65 15.77
N TYR A 28 6.80 -9.41 15.29
CA TYR A 28 7.26 -8.23 15.99
C TYR A 28 6.49 -7.98 17.30
N ILE A 29 5.16 -8.06 17.29
CA ILE A 29 4.35 -7.92 18.51
C ILE A 29 4.71 -8.98 19.55
N GLY A 30 5.04 -10.21 19.11
CA GLY A 30 5.51 -11.28 19.99
C GLY A 30 6.83 -10.93 20.69
N GLN A 31 7.77 -10.29 19.98
CA GLN A 31 9.06 -9.87 20.54
C GLN A 31 8.90 -8.75 21.57
N ILE A 32 8.00 -7.79 21.33
CA ILE A 32 7.78 -6.66 22.23
C ILE A 32 6.71 -6.96 23.31
N GLY A 33 6.12 -8.16 23.31
CA GLY A 33 5.06 -8.57 24.24
C GLY A 33 3.75 -7.78 24.09
N ALA A 34 3.39 -7.41 22.86
CA ALA A 34 2.08 -6.81 22.53
C ALA A 34 1.04 -7.91 22.22
N SER A 35 -0.24 -7.62 22.45
CA SER A 35 -1.35 -8.48 22.04
C SER A 35 -1.82 -8.12 20.64
N GLU A 36 -2.16 -9.11 19.81
CA GLU A 36 -2.71 -8.84 18.47
C GLU A 36 -4.13 -8.25 18.51
N TRP A 37 -4.84 -8.45 19.62
CA TRP A 37 -6.21 -7.97 19.84
C TRP A 37 -6.28 -6.54 20.34
N ASP A 38 -5.26 -6.12 21.09
CA ASP A 38 -5.11 -4.76 21.60
C ASP A 38 -3.62 -4.43 21.79
N LEU A 39 -3.11 -3.53 20.95
CA LEU A 39 -1.73 -3.07 20.98
C LEU A 39 -1.46 -2.12 22.16
N GLY A 40 -2.50 -1.51 22.75
CA GLY A 40 -2.39 -0.58 23.87
C GLY A 40 -1.32 0.49 23.65
N ASN A 41 -0.43 0.65 24.64
CA ASN A 41 0.66 1.63 24.59
C ASN A 41 1.77 1.32 23.57
N LYS A 42 1.69 0.19 22.87
CA LYS A 42 2.64 -0.20 21.81
C LYS A 42 2.10 0.10 20.41
N TYR A 43 0.89 0.68 20.31
CA TYR A 43 0.26 1.01 19.04
C TYR A 43 1.19 1.80 18.10
N ASP A 44 1.74 2.94 18.54
CA ASP A 44 2.54 3.80 17.66
C ASP A 44 3.79 3.09 17.13
N LEU A 45 4.39 2.23 17.97
CA LEU A 45 5.56 1.44 17.60
C LEU A 45 5.21 0.41 16.50
N VAL A 46 4.09 -0.29 16.66
CA VAL A 46 3.63 -1.30 15.71
C VAL A 46 3.07 -0.67 14.45
N ASN A 47 2.36 0.46 14.56
CA ASN A 47 1.87 1.23 13.42
C ASN A 47 3.03 1.75 12.58
N SER A 48 4.10 2.27 13.20
CA SER A 48 5.30 2.71 12.49
C SER A 48 5.99 1.55 11.75
N PHE A 49 6.09 0.39 12.41
CA PHE A 49 6.62 -0.83 11.79
C PHE A 49 5.80 -1.29 10.58
N VAL A 50 4.47 -1.29 10.70
CA VAL A 50 3.57 -1.67 9.59
C VAL A 50 3.68 -0.66 8.46
N LYS A 51 3.71 0.64 8.77
CA LYS A 51 3.87 1.72 7.80
C LYS A 51 5.14 1.56 6.98
N GLU A 52 6.30 1.43 7.63
CA GLU A 52 7.58 1.26 6.96
C GLU A 52 7.57 0.06 6.00
N ARG A 53 7.11 -1.10 6.48
CA ARG A 53 7.14 -2.32 5.68
C ARG A 53 6.13 -2.34 4.56
N LEU A 54 4.91 -1.87 4.80
CA LEU A 54 3.89 -1.85 3.76
C LEU A 54 4.18 -0.79 2.70
N THR A 55 4.78 0.34 3.07
CA THR A 55 5.32 1.30 2.10
C THR A 55 6.38 0.64 1.21
N ALA A 56 7.36 -0.06 1.79
CA ALA A 56 8.39 -0.75 1.02
C ALA A 56 7.80 -1.86 0.11
N GLU A 57 6.79 -2.61 0.56
CA GLU A 57 6.10 -3.58 -0.29
C GLU A 57 5.32 -2.90 -1.43
N THR A 58 4.72 -1.73 -1.16
CA THR A 58 4.01 -0.95 -2.18
C THR A 58 4.97 -0.43 -3.25
N GLU A 59 6.15 0.05 -2.86
CA GLU A 59 7.22 0.48 -3.77
C GLU A 59 7.69 -0.68 -4.67
N LYS A 60 7.82 -1.90 -4.13
CA LYS A 60 8.13 -3.09 -4.94
C LYS A 60 7.04 -3.39 -5.96
N TRP A 61 5.77 -3.30 -5.56
CA TRP A 61 4.66 -3.50 -6.49
C TRP A 61 4.60 -2.41 -7.55
N TYR A 62 4.90 -1.17 -7.20
CA TYR A 62 4.95 -0.04 -8.14
C TYR A 62 5.91 -0.29 -9.31
N GLN A 63 6.99 -1.04 -9.11
CA GLN A 63 7.93 -1.39 -10.20
C GLN A 63 7.27 -2.08 -11.40
N TYR A 64 6.10 -2.72 -11.22
CA TYR A 64 5.34 -3.33 -12.31
C TYR A 64 4.39 -2.36 -13.04
N PHE A 65 4.17 -1.18 -12.45
CA PHE A 65 3.30 -0.10 -12.94
C PHE A 65 4.11 1.05 -13.57
N ASP A 66 5.35 1.21 -13.17
CA ASP A 66 6.25 2.24 -13.69
C ASP A 66 6.32 2.20 -15.22
N GLU A 67 6.28 3.39 -15.83
CA GLU A 67 6.28 3.62 -17.28
C GLU A 67 5.13 2.97 -18.08
N LYS A 68 4.10 2.43 -17.42
CA LYS A 68 2.93 1.89 -18.13
C LYS A 68 2.08 3.00 -18.73
N GLU A 69 1.64 2.78 -19.98
CA GLU A 69 0.64 3.63 -20.62
C GLU A 69 -0.76 3.32 -20.09
N VAL A 70 -1.49 4.39 -19.80
CA VAL A 70 -2.83 4.42 -19.26
C VAL A 70 -3.73 5.11 -20.28
N TYR A 71 -4.76 4.40 -20.74
CA TYR A 71 -5.76 4.97 -21.61
C TYR A 71 -6.58 6.04 -20.88
N MET A 72 -6.62 7.24 -21.43
CA MET A 72 -7.31 8.40 -20.86
C MET A 72 -8.68 8.67 -21.52
N GLY A 73 -8.91 8.10 -22.69
CA GLY A 73 -10.13 8.32 -23.46
C GLY A 73 -9.84 8.59 -24.94
N SER A 74 -10.90 8.88 -25.69
CA SER A 74 -10.81 9.19 -27.12
C SER A 74 -11.60 10.47 -27.44
N ARG A 75 -11.16 11.17 -28.49
CA ARG A 75 -11.86 12.32 -29.07
C ARG A 75 -11.92 12.13 -30.59
N GLY A 76 -13.07 11.68 -31.07
CA GLY A 76 -13.21 11.20 -32.45
C GLY A 76 -12.35 9.95 -32.67
N ASN A 77 -11.54 9.92 -33.72
CA ASN A 77 -10.66 8.80 -34.06
C ASN A 77 -9.27 8.86 -33.38
N LYS A 78 -9.06 9.78 -32.43
CA LYS A 78 -7.79 9.89 -31.70
C LYS A 78 -7.96 9.39 -30.28
N GLU A 79 -7.11 8.45 -29.90
CA GLU A 79 -6.96 7.95 -28.55
C GLU A 79 -5.90 8.75 -27.80
N PHE A 80 -6.11 8.96 -26.51
CA PHE A 80 -5.19 9.66 -25.63
C PHE A 80 -4.71 8.72 -24.55
N TYR A 81 -3.40 8.71 -24.36
CA TYR A 81 -2.73 7.93 -23.34
C TYR A 81 -1.89 8.86 -22.46
N LYS A 82 -1.67 8.45 -21.22
CA LYS A 82 -0.69 9.05 -20.30
C LYS A 82 0.20 7.95 -19.77
N THR A 83 1.38 8.30 -19.29
CA THR A 83 2.32 7.34 -18.72
C THR A 83 2.37 7.50 -17.21
N ILE A 84 2.31 6.39 -16.46
CA ILE A 84 2.62 6.41 -15.02
C ILE A 84 4.08 6.79 -14.84
N SER A 85 4.34 7.89 -14.14
CA SER A 85 5.68 8.48 -14.02
C SER A 85 6.28 8.39 -12.63
N ALA A 86 5.44 8.31 -11.59
CA ALA A 86 5.91 8.20 -10.22
C ALA A 86 4.84 7.56 -9.31
N LEU A 87 5.32 6.97 -8.22
CA LEU A 87 4.56 6.77 -6.99
C LEU A 87 4.72 8.03 -6.15
N GLU A 88 3.71 8.89 -6.16
CA GLU A 88 3.77 10.22 -5.53
C GLU A 88 3.77 10.10 -4.00
N SER A 89 2.87 9.29 -3.47
CA SER A 89 2.74 9.09 -2.04
C SER A 89 2.21 7.69 -1.70
N VAL A 90 2.49 7.24 -0.47
CA VAL A 90 1.94 6.01 0.11
C VAL A 90 1.48 6.29 1.53
N HIS A 91 0.17 6.42 1.73
CA HIS A 91 -0.40 6.51 3.06
C HIS A 91 -0.63 5.11 3.62
N VAL A 92 -0.06 4.83 4.79
CA VAL A 92 -0.33 3.59 5.54
C VAL A 92 -0.56 3.92 7.00
N ASN A 93 -1.60 3.29 7.56
CA ASN A 93 -1.84 3.27 8.99
C ASN A 93 -2.54 1.95 9.40
N LEU A 94 -2.55 1.68 10.70
CA LEU A 94 -3.48 0.75 11.32
C LEU A 94 -4.74 1.53 11.74
N PRO A 95 -5.93 1.22 11.21
CA PRO A 95 -7.15 1.97 11.55
C PRO A 95 -7.64 1.71 12.99
N TRP A 96 -7.11 0.66 13.61
CA TRP A 96 -7.50 0.18 14.93
C TRP A 96 -6.23 -0.22 15.70
N PRO A 97 -6.26 -0.29 17.04
CA PRO A 97 -5.13 -0.77 17.84
C PRO A 97 -4.95 -2.30 17.76
N ARG A 98 -4.97 -2.87 16.56
CA ARG A 98 -4.85 -4.30 16.25
C ARG A 98 -4.27 -4.49 14.86
N ILE A 99 -3.65 -5.63 14.60
CA ILE A 99 -2.93 -5.89 13.34
C ILE A 99 -3.75 -6.67 12.31
N PHE A 100 -5.08 -6.80 12.48
CA PHE A 100 -5.89 -7.58 11.53
C PHE A 100 -6.12 -6.87 10.19
N GLU A 101 -6.06 -5.54 10.18
CA GLU A 101 -6.33 -4.71 9.01
C GLU A 101 -5.35 -3.54 8.98
N ALA A 102 -5.01 -3.08 7.77
CA ALA A 102 -4.27 -1.86 7.54
C ALA A 102 -4.95 -1.04 6.44
N GLU A 103 -4.90 0.28 6.57
CA GLU A 103 -5.19 1.21 5.51
C GLU A 103 -3.96 1.39 4.63
N LEU A 104 -4.20 1.51 3.33
CA LEU A 104 -3.17 1.72 2.33
C LEU A 104 -3.77 2.61 1.25
N GLU A 105 -3.18 3.74 0.95
CA GLU A 105 -3.63 4.62 -0.13
C GLU A 105 -2.39 5.05 -0.93
N PRO A 106 -2.11 4.38 -2.06
CA PRO A 106 -1.05 4.78 -2.97
C PRO A 106 -1.58 5.80 -3.99
N GLU A 107 -0.81 6.85 -4.23
CA GLU A 107 -1.11 7.89 -5.23
C GLU A 107 -0.10 7.82 -6.37
N LEU A 108 -0.60 7.88 -7.61
CA LEU A 108 0.23 7.76 -8.81
C LEU A 108 0.23 9.06 -9.63
N GLU A 109 1.42 9.50 -10.04
CA GLU A 109 1.57 10.62 -10.96
C GLU A 109 1.51 10.14 -12.42
N LEU A 110 0.83 10.91 -13.28
CA LEU A 110 0.73 10.65 -14.71
C LEU A 110 1.26 11.84 -15.54
N LYS A 111 2.21 11.55 -16.44
CA LYS A 111 2.72 12.52 -17.43
C LYS A 111 2.12 12.31 -18.82
#